data_AF-A0A9E2G550-F1
#
_entry.id   AF-A0A9E2G550-F1
#
_cell.length_a   1.000
_cell.length_b   1.000
_cell.length_c   1.000
_cell.angle_alpha   90.00
_cell.angle_beta   90.00
_cell.angle_gamma   90.00
#
_symmetry.space_group_name_H-M   'P 1'
#
loop_
_entity.id
_entity.type
_entity.pdbx_description
1 polymer ?
#
loop_
_entity_poly.entity_id
_entity_poly.type
_entity_poly.pdbx_seq_one_letter_code
_entity_poly.pdbx_strand_id
1 'polypeptide(L)'
;MIRNEVEYRESVSRLQAERERMAAYLDDLQKKGVSEAEIKRVIDPLRSFHDQLAEEVASYERLLRGEFWELVNFDGLGRLLIALRIASGVTQRQLAQRLGVHESQVSRDERNEYHGATMDRVRRVLDALHVELKSVVTASEVTHTAG
;
A
#
# COMPACT_ATOMS: atom_id res chain seq x y z
N MET A 1 3.13 0.51 1.40
CA MET A 1 1.86 -0.27 1.43
C MET A 1 1.85 -1.13 2.67
N ILE A 2 0.80 -1.00 3.48
CA ILE A 2 0.47 -1.91 4.58
C ILE A 2 -0.02 -3.23 3.99
N ARG A 3 0.57 -4.36 4.40
CA ARG A 3 0.32 -5.68 3.80
C ARG A 3 -0.53 -6.58 4.69
N ASN A 4 -0.66 -6.28 5.98
CA ASN A 4 -1.37 -7.14 6.92
C ASN A 4 -1.93 -6.35 8.10
N GLU A 5 -2.76 -7.02 8.89
CA GLU A 5 -3.46 -6.45 10.05
C GLU A 5 -2.50 -5.96 11.15
N VAL A 6 -1.34 -6.61 11.33
CA VAL A 6 -0.35 -6.18 12.32
C VAL A 6 0.26 -4.84 11.91
N GLU A 7 0.75 -4.74 10.68
CA GLU A 7 1.27 -3.49 10.11
C GLU A 7 0.22 -2.38 10.12
N TYR A 8 -1.07 -2.70 9.89
CA TYR A 8 -2.17 -1.74 9.97
C TYR A 8 -2.32 -1.15 11.37
N ARG A 9 -2.42 -2.01 12.39
CA ARG A 9 -2.57 -1.58 13.79
C ARG A 9 -1.39 -0.75 14.27
N GLU A 10 -0.17 -1.17 13.92
CA GLU A 10 1.05 -0.41 14.21
C GLU A 10 1.03 0.97 13.54
N SER A 11 0.60 1.03 12.28
CA SER A 11 0.50 2.28 11.51
C SER A 11 -0.54 3.23 12.09
N VAL A 12 -1.72 2.74 12.48
CA VAL A 12 -2.78 3.54 13.14
C VAL A 12 -2.29 4.09 14.48
N SER A 13 -1.66 3.25 15.30
CA SER A 13 -1.08 3.67 16.58
C SER A 13 -0.01 4.74 16.41
N ARG A 14 0.89 4.55 15.44
CA ARG A 14 1.94 5.53 15.11
C ARG A 14 1.33 6.85 14.62
N LEU A 15 0.31 6.79 13.76
CA LEU A 15 -0.38 7.96 13.23
C LEU A 15 -1.01 8.80 14.34
N GLN A 16 -1.66 8.16 15.31
CA GLN A 16 -2.22 8.82 16.49
C GLN A 16 -1.12 9.49 17.33
N ALA A 17 -0.05 8.75 17.65
CA ALA A 17 1.05 9.28 18.43
C ALA A 17 1.77 10.46 17.74
N GLU A 18 1.95 10.40 16.42
CA GLU A 18 2.51 11.52 15.64
C GLU A 18 1.63 12.76 15.69
N ARG A 19 0.30 12.59 15.56
CA ARG A 19 -0.65 13.69 15.67
C ARG A 19 -0.59 14.37 17.03
N GLU A 20 -0.59 13.59 18.11
CA GLU A 20 -0.51 14.10 19.48
C GLU A 20 0.81 14.85 19.73
N ARG A 21 1.94 14.26 19.33
CA ARG A 21 3.26 14.92 19.44
C ARG A 21 3.34 16.22 18.64
N MET A 22 2.81 16.23 17.42
CA MET A 22 2.82 17.42 16.57
C MET A 22 1.96 18.54 17.16
N ALA A 23 0.79 18.20 17.71
CA ALA A 23 -0.08 19.15 18.38
C ALA A 23 0.58 19.76 19.63
N ALA A 24 1.22 18.94 20.46
CA ALA A 24 1.96 19.41 21.63
C ALA A 24 3.14 20.30 21.24
N TYR A 25 3.86 19.95 20.16
CA TYR A 25 4.98 20.75 19.68
C TYR A 25 4.54 22.10 19.11
N LEU A 26 3.42 22.14 18.38
CA LEU A 26 2.79 23.38 17.92
C LEU A 26 2.44 24.32 19.07
N ASP A 27 1.80 23.79 20.12
CA ASP A 27 1.42 24.57 21.32
C ASP A 27 2.65 25.14 22.05
N ASP A 28 3.72 24.35 22.19
CA ASP A 28 4.98 24.82 22.79
C ASP A 28 5.65 25.95 21.97
N LEU A 29 5.70 25.83 20.64
CA LEU A 29 6.26 26.87 19.77
C LEU A 29 5.45 28.17 19.85
N GLN A 30 4.12 28.07 19.89
CA GLN A 30 3.23 29.22 20.04
C GLN A 30 3.46 29.93 21.39
N LYS A 31 3.57 29.17 22.49
CA LYS A 31 3.85 29.72 23.83
C LYS A 31 5.22 30.40 23.91
N LYS A 32 6.19 29.94 23.13
CA LYS A 32 7.52 30.56 23.02
C LYS A 32 7.54 31.81 22.13
N GLY A 33 6.41 32.19 21.54
CA GLY A 33 6.29 33.38 20.68
C GLY A 33 7.03 33.24 19.35
N VAL A 34 7.26 32.00 18.89
CA VAL A 34 7.86 31.75 17.57
C VAL A 34 6.93 32.27 16.48
N SER A 35 7.48 32.90 15.45
CA SER A 35 6.66 33.46 14.38
C SER A 35 5.93 32.37 13.59
N GLU A 36 4.75 32.68 13.05
CA GLU A 36 3.97 31.73 12.25
C GLU A 36 4.76 31.17 11.06
N ALA A 37 5.61 31.99 10.43
CA ALA A 37 6.44 31.59 9.32
C ALA A 37 7.50 30.54 9.72
N GLU A 38 8.12 30.70 10.88
CA GLU A 38 9.09 29.74 11.43
C GLU A 38 8.40 28.45 11.88
N ILE A 39 7.24 28.56 12.55
CA ILE A 39 6.41 27.40 12.93
C ILE A 39 6.07 26.58 11.69
N LYS A 40 5.55 27.24 10.65
CA LYS A 40 5.21 26.59 9.37
C LYS A 40 6.41 25.86 8.78
N ARG A 41 7.59 26.49 8.74
CA ARG A 41 8.81 25.91 8.17
C ARG A 41 9.26 24.63 8.88
N VAL A 42 9.01 24.53 10.18
CA VAL A 42 9.35 23.36 11.00
C VAL A 42 8.28 22.27 10.90
N ILE A 43 7.00 22.65 10.84
CA ILE A 43 5.87 21.73 10.92
C ILE A 43 5.51 21.10 9.57
N ASP A 44 5.65 21.83 8.47
CA ASP A 44 5.27 21.35 7.14
C ASP A 44 5.93 20.00 6.76
N PRO A 45 7.23 19.76 7.00
CA PRO A 45 7.82 18.45 6.75
C PRO A 45 7.20 17.35 7.62
N LEU A 46 6.95 17.62 8.90
CA LEU A 46 6.33 16.64 9.82
C LEU A 46 4.90 16.30 9.39
N ARG A 47 4.15 17.30 8.92
CA ARG A 47 2.81 17.12 8.36
C ARG A 47 2.86 16.27 7.10
N SER A 48 3.80 16.51 6.19
CA SER A 48 3.96 15.71 4.97
C SER A 48 4.17 14.22 5.29
N PHE A 49 5.05 13.89 6.25
CA PHE A 49 5.25 12.50 6.67
C PHE A 49 4.00 11.89 7.32
N HIS A 50 3.28 12.67 8.13
CA HIS A 50 2.02 12.25 8.73
C HIS A 50 0.96 11.94 7.68
N ASP A 51 0.80 12.84 6.70
CA ASP A 51 -0.18 12.71 5.63
C ASP A 51 0.15 11.49 4.74
N GLN A 52 1.43 11.21 4.51
CA GLN A 52 1.86 10.00 3.80
C GLN A 52 1.45 8.72 4.55
N LEU A 53 1.64 8.67 5.87
CA LEU A 53 1.21 7.53 6.68
C LEU A 53 -0.31 7.41 6.73
N ALA A 54 -1.02 8.53 6.84
CA ALA A 54 -2.48 8.57 6.81
C ALA A 54 -3.01 7.99 5.49
N GLU A 55 -2.38 8.34 4.37
CA GLU A 55 -2.74 7.80 3.05
C GLU A 55 -2.46 6.29 2.94
N GLU A 56 -1.41 5.76 3.57
CA GLU A 56 -1.17 4.31 3.60
C GLU A 56 -2.27 3.57 4.39
N VAL A 57 -2.68 4.13 5.53
CA VAL A 57 -3.79 3.61 6.36
C VAL A 57 -5.10 3.64 5.58
N ALA A 58 -5.45 4.79 4.99
CA ALA A 58 -6.66 4.93 4.18
C ALA A 58 -6.65 4.00 2.96
N SER A 59 -5.49 3.80 2.33
CA SER A 59 -5.30 2.83 1.26
C SER A 59 -5.61 1.41 1.70
N TYR A 60 -5.12 0.99 2.87
CA TYR A 60 -5.43 -0.33 3.41
C TYR A 60 -6.93 -0.52 3.65
N GLU A 61 -7.60 0.49 4.21
CA GLU A 61 -9.04 0.45 4.46
C GLU A 61 -9.88 0.38 3.17
N ARG A 62 -9.44 1.07 2.10
CA ARG A 62 -10.04 0.93 0.76
C ARG A 62 -9.96 -0.51 0.25
N LEU A 63 -8.82 -1.17 0.45
CA LEU A 63 -8.65 -2.57 0.04
C LEU A 63 -9.59 -3.51 0.80
N LEU A 64 -9.79 -3.29 2.10
CA LEU A 64 -10.77 -4.06 2.88
C LEU A 64 -12.21 -3.91 2.37
N ARG A 65 -12.53 -2.78 1.71
CA ARG A 65 -13.82 -2.55 1.05
C ARG A 65 -13.88 -3.08 -0.38
N GLY A 66 -12.81 -3.70 -0.88
CA GLY A 66 -12.72 -4.20 -2.26
C GLY A 66 -12.55 -3.10 -3.30
N GLU A 67 -12.08 -1.91 -2.88
CA GLU A 67 -11.74 -0.83 -3.81
C GLU A 67 -10.32 -1.04 -4.33
N PHE A 68 -10.18 -1.35 -5.61
CA PHE A 68 -8.90 -1.58 -6.28
C PHE A 68 -8.65 -0.54 -7.38
N TRP A 69 -7.37 -0.32 -7.71
CA TRP A 69 -6.99 0.49 -8.86
C TRP A 69 -6.99 -0.34 -10.15
N GLU A 70 -7.11 0.33 -11.30
CA GLU A 70 -6.95 -0.30 -12.61
C GLU A 70 -5.48 -0.63 -12.89
N LEU A 71 -5.24 -1.78 -13.52
CA LEU A 71 -3.91 -2.13 -14.03
C LEU A 71 -3.72 -1.52 -15.42
N VAL A 72 -2.63 -0.80 -15.60
CA VAL A 72 -2.17 -0.34 -16.92
C VAL A 72 -0.96 -1.18 -17.29
N ASN A 73 -1.03 -1.94 -18.40
CA ASN A 73 0.08 -2.78 -18.89
C ASN A 73 0.74 -3.68 -17.83
N PHE A 74 -0.04 -4.21 -16.89
CA PHE A 74 0.41 -5.00 -15.73
C PHE A 74 1.26 -4.26 -14.69
N ASP A 75 1.45 -2.95 -14.82
CA ASP A 75 2.11 -2.14 -13.81
C ASP A 75 1.35 -2.21 -12.48
N GLY A 76 2.07 -2.56 -11.42
CA GLY A 76 1.47 -2.75 -10.09
C GLY A 76 0.73 -4.08 -9.90
N LEU A 77 0.83 -5.05 -10.82
CA LEU A 77 0.21 -6.37 -10.68
C LEU A 77 0.54 -7.06 -9.35
N GLY A 78 1.80 -7.03 -8.92
CA GLY A 78 2.20 -7.64 -7.65
C GLY A 78 1.56 -6.97 -6.43
N ARG A 79 1.41 -5.63 -6.45
CA ARG A 79 0.66 -4.89 -5.42
C ARG A 79 -0.82 -5.26 -5.44
N LEU A 80 -1.39 -5.49 -6.63
CA LEU A 80 -2.78 -5.95 -6.76
C LEU A 80 -2.96 -7.35 -6.14
N LEU A 81 -2.03 -8.28 -6.35
CA LEU A 81 -2.11 -9.62 -5.74
C LEU A 81 -2.13 -9.54 -4.20
N ILE A 82 -1.30 -8.68 -3.61
CA ILE A 82 -1.29 -8.44 -2.16
C ILE A 82 -2.63 -7.82 -1.72
N ALA A 83 -3.12 -6.84 -2.47
CA ALA A 83 -4.40 -6.19 -2.20
C ALA A 83 -5.58 -7.16 -2.24
N LEU A 84 -5.65 -8.01 -3.26
CA LEU A 84 -6.68 -9.06 -3.39
C LEU A 84 -6.63 -10.03 -2.22
N ARG A 85 -5.43 -10.41 -1.76
CA ARG A 85 -5.28 -11.26 -0.57
C ARG A 85 -5.86 -10.57 0.67
N ILE A 86 -5.52 -9.30 0.89
CA ILE A 86 -6.02 -8.50 2.02
C ILE A 86 -7.55 -8.42 1.97
N ALA A 87 -8.11 -8.02 0.82
CA ALA A 87 -9.55 -7.88 0.62
C ALA A 87 -10.30 -9.21 0.84
N SER A 88 -9.66 -10.34 0.51
CA SER A 88 -10.22 -11.68 0.73
C SER A 88 -10.11 -12.16 2.19
N GLY A 89 -9.51 -11.37 3.10
CA GLY A 89 -9.28 -11.76 4.50
C GLY A 89 -8.32 -12.94 4.66
N VAL A 90 -7.52 -13.25 3.64
CA VAL A 90 -6.61 -14.41 3.64
C VAL A 90 -5.26 -14.00 4.23
N THR A 91 -4.77 -14.75 5.22
CA THR A 91 -3.42 -14.54 5.77
C THR A 91 -2.33 -15.10 4.84
N GLN A 92 -1.09 -14.62 4.96
CA GLN A 92 0.04 -15.17 4.20
C GLN A 92 0.20 -16.68 4.44
N ARG A 93 0.05 -17.14 5.69
CA ARG A 93 0.03 -18.57 6.04
C ARG A 93 -1.04 -19.35 5.29
N GLN A 94 -2.28 -18.83 5.24
CA GLN A 94 -3.38 -19.49 4.52
C GLN A 94 -3.13 -19.51 3.01
N LEU A 95 -2.62 -18.43 2.42
CA LEU A 95 -2.25 -18.41 1.01
C LEU A 95 -1.15 -19.43 0.72
N ALA A 96 -0.13 -19.52 1.58
CA ALA A 96 0.95 -20.50 1.45
C ALA A 96 0.43 -21.94 1.49
N GLN A 97 -0.51 -22.24 2.40
CA GLN A 97 -1.18 -23.54 2.47
C GLN A 97 -1.93 -23.86 1.18
N ARG A 98 -2.71 -22.91 0.64
CA ARG A 98 -3.43 -23.10 -0.64
C ARG A 98 -2.49 -23.29 -1.82
N LEU A 99 -1.33 -22.67 -1.79
CA LEU A 99 -0.28 -22.79 -2.80
C LEU A 99 0.62 -24.03 -2.61
N GLY A 100 0.50 -24.77 -1.49
CA GLY A 100 1.39 -25.88 -1.17
C GLY A 100 2.85 -25.47 -0.99
N VAL A 101 3.10 -24.27 -0.46
CA VAL A 101 4.45 -23.73 -0.21
C VAL A 101 4.62 -23.35 1.26
N HIS A 102 5.87 -23.13 1.68
CA HIS A 102 6.16 -22.59 3.00
C HIS A 102 5.78 -21.10 3.08
N GLU A 103 5.29 -20.64 4.25
CA GLU A 103 4.85 -19.24 4.46
C GLU A 103 5.94 -18.21 4.13
N SER A 104 7.21 -18.53 4.40
CA SER A 104 8.34 -17.66 4.07
C SER A 104 8.48 -17.36 2.57
N GLN A 105 7.98 -18.24 1.68
CA GLN A 105 7.96 -17.96 0.24
C GLN A 105 6.96 -16.86 -0.07
N VAL A 106 5.71 -16.97 0.41
CA VAL A 106 4.69 -15.94 0.24
C VAL A 106 5.14 -14.61 0.86
N SER A 107 5.70 -14.64 2.08
CA SER A 107 6.24 -13.45 2.72
C SER A 107 7.36 -12.79 1.89
N ARG A 108 8.22 -13.58 1.24
CA ARG A 108 9.28 -13.06 0.35
C ARG A 108 8.70 -12.48 -0.93
N ASP A 109 7.77 -13.19 -1.56
CA ASP A 109 7.11 -12.76 -2.78
C ASP A 109 6.39 -11.42 -2.53
N GLU A 110 5.60 -11.29 -1.46
CA GLU A 110 4.90 -10.05 -1.14
C GLU A 110 5.84 -8.90 -0.75
N ARG A 111 6.95 -9.18 -0.05
CA ARG A 111 7.95 -8.17 0.30
C ARG A 111 8.62 -7.58 -0.95
N ASN A 112 8.83 -8.41 -1.97
CA ASN A 112 9.35 -8.00 -3.28
C ASN A 112 8.24 -7.64 -4.28
N GLU A 113 7.00 -7.47 -3.82
CA GLU A 113 5.84 -7.16 -4.66
C GLU A 113 5.72 -8.07 -5.89
N TYR A 114 5.97 -9.36 -5.71
CA TYR A 114 5.99 -10.39 -6.76
C TYR A 114 6.89 -10.06 -7.96
N HIS A 115 7.85 -9.14 -7.83
CA HIS A 115 8.74 -8.82 -8.93
C HIS A 115 9.52 -10.07 -9.38
N GLY A 116 9.47 -10.36 -10.68
CA GLY A 116 10.07 -11.55 -11.28
C GLY A 116 9.25 -12.85 -11.11
N ALA A 117 8.05 -12.78 -10.53
CA ALA A 117 7.14 -13.91 -10.52
C ALA A 117 6.74 -14.31 -11.96
N THR A 118 6.67 -15.61 -12.22
CA THR A 118 6.19 -16.12 -13.50
C THR A 118 4.68 -15.90 -13.63
N MET A 119 4.16 -15.85 -14.86
CA MET A 119 2.71 -15.80 -15.07
C MET A 119 1.98 -16.99 -14.45
N ASP A 120 2.61 -18.16 -14.39
CA ASP A 120 2.05 -19.31 -13.67
C ASP A 120 1.93 -19.05 -12.17
N ARG A 121 2.95 -18.44 -11.54
CA ARG A 121 2.87 -18.04 -10.13
C ARG A 121 1.72 -17.06 -9.89
N VAL A 122 1.57 -16.04 -10.74
CA VAL A 122 0.47 -15.06 -10.66
C VAL A 122 -0.88 -15.78 -10.76
N ARG A 123 -1.06 -16.63 -11.78
CA ARG A 123 -2.30 -17.41 -11.97
C ARG A 123 -2.61 -18.27 -10.75
N ARG A 124 -1.64 -19.00 -10.21
CA ARG A 124 -1.83 -19.83 -9.01
C ARG A 124 -2.23 -19.02 -7.79
N VAL A 125 -1.72 -17.79 -7.62
CA VAL A 125 -2.15 -16.89 -6.54
C VAL A 125 -3.61 -16.47 -6.75
N LEU A 126 -3.99 -16.06 -7.96
CA LEU A 126 -5.38 -15.70 -8.28
C LEU A 126 -6.35 -16.88 -8.05
N ASP A 127 -5.98 -18.08 -8.52
CA ASP A 127 -6.74 -19.32 -8.31
C ASP A 127 -6.91 -19.63 -6.81
N ALA A 128 -5.83 -19.52 -6.04
CA ALA A 128 -5.85 -19.74 -4.59
C ALA A 128 -6.68 -18.68 -3.83
N LEU A 129 -6.88 -17.50 -4.41
CA LEU A 129 -7.73 -16.44 -3.86
C LEU A 129 -9.16 -16.47 -4.43
N HIS A 130 -9.45 -17.36 -5.37
CA HIS A 130 -10.73 -17.41 -6.11
C HIS A 130 -11.08 -16.09 -6.81
N VAL A 131 -10.07 -15.42 -7.39
CA VAL A 131 -10.24 -14.16 -8.12
C VAL A 131 -10.13 -14.40 -9.62
N GLU A 132 -11.09 -13.87 -10.38
CA GLU A 132 -11.02 -13.79 -11.83
C GLU A 132 -10.53 -12.40 -12.25
N LEU A 133 -9.33 -12.33 -12.86
CA LEU A 133 -8.79 -11.08 -13.40
C LEU A 133 -9.16 -10.96 -14.89
N LYS A 134 -9.94 -9.92 -15.24
CA LYS A 134 -10.28 -9.57 -16.61
C LYS A 134 -9.54 -8.30 -17.02
N SER A 135 -9.01 -8.28 -18.24
CA SER A 135 -8.35 -7.11 -18.82
C SER A 135 -9.08 -6.63 -20.07
N VAL A 136 -8.99 -5.32 -20.33
CA VAL A 136 -9.43 -4.68 -21.56
C VAL A 136 -8.19 -4.21 -22.32
N VAL A 137 -8.16 -4.41 -23.63
CA VAL A 137 -7.03 -4.02 -24.48
C VAL A 137 -7.46 -2.89 -25.41
N THR A 138 -6.73 -1.78 -25.36
CA THR A 138 -6.90 -0.62 -26.24
C THR A 138 -5.60 -0.35 -26.98
N ALA A 139 -5.67 0.06 -28.24
CA ALA A 139 -4.49 0.48 -28.99
C ALA A 139 -3.96 1.80 -28.42
N SER A 140 -2.65 1.87 -28.16
CA SER A 140 -1.98 3.15 -27.88
C SER A 140 -1.67 3.86 -29.20
N GLU A 141 -1.89 5.16 -29.26
CA GLU A 141 -1.44 5.98 -30.38
C GLU A 141 0.10 5.96 -30.41
N VAL A 142 0.68 5.22 -31.36
CA VAL A 142 2.11 5.30 -31.63
C VAL A 142 2.32 6.56 -32.47
N THR A 143 2.73 7.66 -31.85
CA THR A 143 3.35 8.77 -32.57
C THR A 143 4.65 8.27 -33.17
N HIS A 144 4.61 7.83 -34.42
CA HIS A 144 5.81 7.69 -35.24
C HIS A 144 6.40 9.08 -35.43
N THR A 145 7.39 9.44 -34.60
CA THR A 145 8.37 10.46 -34.97
C THR A 145 9.16 9.91 -36.15
N ALA A 146 8.73 10.26 -37.36
CA ALA A 146 9.50 10.05 -38.58
C ALA A 146 10.81 10.85 -38.46
N GLY A 147 11.94 10.14 -38.52
CA GLY A 147 13.29 10.68 -38.60
C GLY A 147 14.12 9.81 -39.52
#